data_AF-A0A6G1QSE7-F1
#
_entry.id   AF-A0A6G1QSE7-F1
#
_cell.length_a   1.000
_cell.length_b   1.000
_cell.length_c   1.000
_cell.angle_alpha   90.00
_cell.angle_beta   90.00
_cell.angle_gamma   90.00
#
_symmetry.space_group_name_H-M   'P 1'
#
loop_
_entity.id
_entity.type
_entity.pdbx_description
1 polymer ?
#
loop_
_entity_poly.entity_id
_entity_poly.type
_entity_poly.pdbx_seq_one_letter_code
_entity_poly.pdbx_strand_id
1 'polypeptide(L)'
;MTQWWALLLFLTMYLAASQHHRKTLYPSAYRIKRGAYSLINPTFQHTVEDINLLFEILLAGMQIGGEEHAMLIPDEELASLRCVEKLEIICEDVLPKSLSEIRRLAAELTRHQRPLSWQDFERTVLTLVYTAQTIARLSNRHQREAWTDAAVQLFRAVEKDLKPT
;
A
#
# COMPACT_ATOMS: atom_id res chain seq x y z
N MET A 1 18.72 -6.86 46.67
CA MET A 1 17.31 -6.84 46.22
C MET A 1 17.07 -5.73 45.17
N THR A 2 17.86 -5.63 44.09
CA THR A 2 17.71 -4.52 43.11
C THR A 2 17.93 -4.88 41.63
N GLN A 3 18.24 -6.14 41.28
CA GLN A 3 18.50 -6.52 39.88
C GLN A 3 17.26 -6.82 39.02
N TRP A 4 16.11 -7.13 39.63
CA TRP A 4 14.90 -7.51 38.91
C TRP A 4 14.31 -6.37 38.05
N TRP A 5 14.55 -5.12 38.46
CA TRP A 5 14.05 -3.93 37.77
C TRP A 5 14.80 -3.68 36.46
N ALA A 6 16.11 -3.97 36.42
CA ALA A 6 16.92 -3.84 35.21
C ALA A 6 16.54 -4.88 34.16
N LEU A 7 16.23 -6.13 34.58
CA LEU A 7 15.73 -7.17 33.70
C LEU A 7 14.33 -6.83 33.16
N LEU A 8 13.44 -6.28 33.99
CA LEU A 8 12.13 -5.79 33.55
C LEU A 8 12.26 -4.65 32.52
N LEU A 9 13.13 -3.68 32.76
CA LEU A 9 13.39 -2.59 31.81
C LEU A 9 14.02 -3.08 30.50
N PHE A 10 14.93 -4.04 30.57
CA PHE A 10 15.51 -4.65 29.38
C PHE A 10 14.47 -5.44 28.58
N LEU A 11 13.61 -6.21 29.26
CA LEU A 11 12.53 -6.96 28.62
C LEU A 11 11.49 -6.04 27.98
N THR A 12 11.10 -4.94 28.65
CA THR A 12 10.17 -3.96 28.08
C THR A 12 10.79 -3.21 26.90
N MET A 13 12.07 -2.86 26.95
CA MET A 13 12.79 -2.32 25.80
C MET A 13 12.87 -3.32 24.65
N TYR A 14 13.11 -4.61 24.91
CA TYR A 14 13.19 -5.64 23.88
C TYR A 14 11.81 -5.94 23.27
N LEU A 15 10.75 -5.95 24.07
CA LEU A 15 9.36 -6.06 23.64
C LEU A 15 8.93 -4.83 22.82
N ALA A 16 9.28 -3.62 23.26
CA ALA A 16 9.03 -2.39 22.52
C ALA A 16 9.82 -2.33 21.20
N ALA A 17 11.09 -2.75 21.20
CA ALA A 17 11.92 -2.82 20.00
C ALA A 17 11.40 -3.88 19.02
N SER A 18 11.02 -5.06 19.49
CA SER A 18 10.43 -6.11 18.64
C SER A 18 9.05 -5.74 18.10
N GLN A 19 8.23 -5.00 18.86
CA GLN A 19 7.01 -4.37 18.34
C GLN A 19 7.32 -3.32 17.26
N HIS A 20 8.39 -2.53 17.41
CA HIS A 20 8.80 -1.56 16.39
C HIS A 20 9.31 -2.23 15.11
N HIS A 21 9.91 -3.42 15.22
CA HIS A 21 10.41 -4.21 14.08
C HIS A 21 9.33 -5.00 13.34
N ARG A 22 8.12 -5.14 13.89
CA ARG A 22 6.96 -5.76 13.22
C ARG A 22 6.00 -4.74 12.59
N LYS A 23 6.50 -3.58 12.18
CA LYS A 23 5.70 -2.64 11.39
C LYS A 23 5.54 -3.21 9.99
N THR A 24 4.37 -3.78 9.72
CA THR A 24 3.93 -4.13 8.38
C THR A 24 3.73 -2.84 7.59
N LEU A 25 4.19 -2.81 6.33
CA LEU A 25 4.03 -1.64 5.46
C LEU A 25 2.53 -1.33 5.25
N TYR A 26 1.76 -2.40 5.03
CA TYR A 26 0.32 -2.38 4.82
C TYR A 26 -0.42 -3.13 5.95
N PRO A 27 -0.62 -2.49 7.13
CA PRO A 27 -1.27 -3.15 8.25
C PRO A 27 -2.74 -3.51 7.97
N SER A 28 -3.43 -2.75 7.11
CA SER A 28 -4.82 -3.00 6.73
C SER A 28 -5.01 -4.32 5.98
N ALA A 29 -3.98 -4.83 5.30
CA ALA A 29 -4.00 -6.14 4.63
C ALA A 29 -4.28 -7.32 5.60
N TYR A 30 -4.02 -7.12 6.90
CA TYR A 30 -4.18 -8.14 7.92
C TYR A 30 -5.38 -7.88 8.84
N ARG A 31 -6.18 -6.83 8.59
CA ARG A 31 -7.40 -6.54 9.35
C ARG A 31 -8.59 -7.23 8.69
N ILE A 32 -9.33 -8.03 9.46
CA ILE A 32 -10.58 -8.63 9.00
C ILE A 32 -11.68 -7.56 9.10
N LYS A 33 -12.17 -7.06 7.95
CA LYS A 33 -13.32 -6.15 7.88
C LYS A 33 -14.61 -6.98 7.80
N ARG A 34 -15.66 -6.59 8.56
CA ARG A 34 -16.97 -7.27 8.52
C ARG A 34 -17.52 -7.20 7.09
N GLY A 35 -17.66 -8.35 6.42
CA GLY A 35 -18.20 -8.46 5.05
C GLY A 35 -17.27 -9.17 4.07
N ALA A 36 -15.95 -9.11 4.28
CA ALA A 36 -14.92 -9.73 3.42
C ALA A 36 -14.14 -10.82 4.17
N TYR A 37 -14.87 -11.77 4.78
CA TYR A 37 -14.32 -12.76 5.72
C TYR A 37 -13.30 -13.75 5.13
N SER A 38 -12.97 -13.69 3.84
CA SER A 38 -12.19 -14.74 3.16
C SER A 38 -10.77 -14.38 2.71
N LEU A 39 -10.34 -13.11 2.74
CA LEU A 39 -9.06 -12.71 2.13
C LEU A 39 -8.17 -11.96 3.12
N ILE A 40 -7.54 -12.68 4.04
CA ILE A 40 -6.40 -12.16 4.79
C ILE A 40 -5.23 -12.01 3.80
N ASN A 41 -4.62 -10.83 3.75
CA ASN A 41 -3.49 -10.49 2.87
C ASN A 41 -3.82 -10.66 1.36
N PRO A 42 -4.84 -9.98 0.81
CA PRO A 42 -5.25 -10.13 -0.58
C PRO A 42 -4.17 -9.65 -1.56
N THR A 43 -4.02 -10.37 -2.67
CA THR A 43 -3.13 -10.04 -3.79
C THR A 43 -3.85 -10.28 -5.10
N PHE A 44 -3.56 -9.46 -6.11
CA PHE A 44 -4.12 -9.62 -7.46
C PHE A 44 -3.11 -10.36 -8.35
N GLN A 45 -1.84 -9.98 -8.29
CA GLN A 45 -0.78 -10.55 -9.13
C GLN A 45 -0.25 -11.88 -8.58
N HIS A 46 -0.54 -13.00 -9.25
CA HIS A 46 0.07 -14.31 -8.97
C HIS A 46 0.82 -14.88 -10.17
N THR A 47 0.38 -14.55 -11.39
CA THR A 47 0.99 -15.00 -12.63
C THR A 47 1.35 -13.83 -13.55
N VAL A 48 2.04 -14.11 -14.64
CA VAL A 48 2.37 -13.09 -15.66
C VAL A 48 1.10 -12.56 -16.33
N GLU A 49 0.09 -13.41 -16.50
CA GLU A 49 -1.22 -13.04 -17.03
C GLU A 49 -1.92 -12.04 -16.12
N ASP A 50 -1.85 -12.22 -14.78
CA ASP A 50 -2.42 -11.26 -13.84
C ASP A 50 -1.71 -9.89 -13.92
N ILE A 51 -0.40 -9.88 -14.14
CA ILE A 51 0.37 -8.64 -14.31
C ILE A 51 -0.05 -7.91 -15.59
N ASN A 52 -0.16 -8.65 -16.70
CA ASN A 52 -0.62 -8.10 -17.97
C ASN A 52 -2.05 -7.56 -17.86
N LEU A 53 -2.92 -8.28 -17.17
CA LEU A 53 -4.29 -7.84 -16.93
C LEU A 53 -4.34 -6.58 -16.08
N LEU A 54 -3.54 -6.48 -15.01
CA LEU A 54 -3.47 -5.24 -14.22
C LEU A 54 -3.02 -4.07 -15.08
N PHE A 55 -2.01 -4.28 -15.94
CA PHE A 55 -1.53 -3.25 -16.85
C PHE A 55 -2.63 -2.81 -17.83
N GLU A 56 -3.37 -3.75 -18.41
CA GLU A 56 -4.52 -3.47 -19.28
C GLU A 56 -5.61 -2.67 -18.56
N ILE A 57 -5.98 -3.08 -17.35
CA ILE A 57 -6.95 -2.36 -16.49
C ILE A 57 -6.48 -0.92 -16.22
N LEU A 58 -5.20 -0.72 -15.92
CA LEU A 58 -4.63 0.61 -15.71
C LEU A 58 -4.66 1.46 -16.98
N LEU A 59 -4.33 0.88 -18.13
CA LEU A 59 -4.39 1.55 -19.44
C LEU A 59 -5.83 1.91 -19.85
N ALA A 60 -6.80 1.08 -19.49
CA ALA A 60 -8.22 1.34 -19.71
C ALA A 60 -8.78 2.48 -18.83
N GLY A 61 -7.94 3.11 -18.01
CA GLY A 61 -8.29 4.29 -17.23
C GLY A 61 -8.91 3.97 -15.88
N MET A 62 -8.57 2.83 -15.27
CA MET A 62 -8.97 2.51 -13.91
C MET A 62 -8.67 3.68 -12.96
N GLN A 63 -9.67 4.05 -12.17
CA GLN A 63 -9.58 5.08 -11.16
C GLN A 63 -9.70 4.46 -9.77
N ILE A 64 -8.73 4.74 -8.91
CA ILE A 64 -8.79 4.40 -7.49
C ILE A 64 -9.50 5.55 -6.77
N GLY A 65 -10.56 5.21 -6.05
CA GLY A 65 -11.33 6.18 -5.28
C GLY A 65 -10.64 6.56 -3.96
N GLY A 66 -11.02 7.71 -3.40
CA GLY A 66 -10.62 8.13 -2.05
C GLY A 66 -11.48 7.45 -0.99
N GLU A 67 -11.48 7.96 0.25
CA GLU A 67 -12.29 7.36 1.34
C GLU A 67 -13.80 7.30 1.05
N GLU A 68 -14.30 8.20 0.19
CA GLU A 68 -15.72 8.35 -0.12
C GLU A 68 -16.12 7.76 -1.48
N HIS A 69 -15.17 7.28 -2.28
CA HIS A 69 -15.43 6.84 -3.65
C HIS A 69 -14.85 5.43 -3.85
N ALA A 70 -15.60 4.56 -4.53
CA ALA A 70 -15.11 3.24 -4.89
C ALA A 70 -14.17 3.29 -6.11
N MET A 71 -13.41 2.21 -6.30
CA MET A 71 -12.70 1.93 -7.52
C MET A 71 -13.65 1.91 -8.73
N LEU A 72 -13.19 2.44 -9.86
CA LEU A 72 -13.95 2.47 -11.11
C LEU A 72 -13.07 1.99 -12.26
N ILE A 73 -13.58 1.08 -13.09
CA ILE A 73 -12.99 0.70 -14.37
C ILE A 73 -13.97 1.15 -15.46
N PRO A 74 -13.59 2.10 -16.34
CA PRO A 74 -14.50 2.59 -17.39
C PRO A 74 -14.89 1.54 -18.42
N ASP A 75 -14.02 0.57 -18.67
CA ASP A 75 -14.24 -0.53 -19.61
C ASP A 75 -15.17 -1.58 -18.99
N GLU A 76 -16.35 -1.79 -19.59
CA GLU A 76 -17.37 -2.71 -19.07
C GLU A 76 -16.94 -4.19 -19.14
N GLU A 77 -16.16 -4.56 -20.16
CA GLU A 77 -15.68 -5.94 -20.30
C GLU A 77 -14.70 -6.26 -19.17
N LEU A 78 -13.71 -5.38 -18.96
CA LEU A 78 -12.74 -5.51 -17.87
C LEU A 78 -13.41 -5.43 -16.50
N ALA A 79 -14.37 -4.52 -16.31
CA ALA A 79 -15.10 -4.36 -15.05
C ALA A 79 -15.92 -5.61 -14.68
N SER A 80 -16.37 -6.38 -15.67
CA SER A 80 -17.15 -7.61 -15.45
C SER A 80 -16.32 -8.83 -15.02
N LEU A 81 -14.98 -8.73 -15.08
CA LEU A 81 -14.09 -9.84 -14.76
C LEU A 81 -14.13 -10.15 -13.26
N ARG A 82 -14.46 -11.39 -12.90
CA ARG A 82 -14.51 -11.84 -11.51
C ARG A 82 -13.19 -11.64 -10.74
N CYS A 83 -12.04 -11.69 -11.43
CA CYS A 83 -10.75 -11.44 -10.77
C CYS A 83 -10.60 -10.00 -10.26
N VAL A 84 -11.34 -9.04 -10.82
CA VAL A 84 -11.33 -7.62 -10.39
C VAL A 84 -11.90 -7.44 -8.99
N GLU A 85 -12.78 -8.33 -8.51
CA GLU A 85 -13.29 -8.30 -7.12
C GLU A 85 -12.14 -8.25 -6.09
N LYS A 86 -11.03 -8.97 -6.35
CA LYS A 86 -9.85 -8.93 -5.48
C LYS A 86 -9.12 -7.60 -5.57
N LEU A 87 -9.01 -7.03 -6.78
CA LEU A 87 -8.36 -5.74 -6.99
C LEU A 87 -9.13 -4.62 -6.28
N GLU A 88 -10.46 -4.67 -6.33
CA GLU A 88 -11.34 -3.76 -5.60
C GLU A 88 -11.08 -3.84 -4.09
N ILE A 89 -11.03 -5.05 -3.51
CA ILE A 89 -10.71 -5.23 -2.09
C ILE A 89 -9.33 -4.66 -1.74
N ILE A 90 -8.31 -4.86 -2.58
CA ILE A 90 -6.99 -4.27 -2.35
C ILE A 90 -7.09 -2.76 -2.34
N CYS A 91 -7.68 -2.18 -3.40
CA CYS A 91 -7.84 -0.75 -3.56
C CYS A 91 -8.62 -0.11 -2.42
N GLU A 92 -9.73 -0.69 -1.98
CA GLU A 92 -10.65 -0.08 -1.01
C GLU A 92 -10.31 -0.38 0.45
N ASP A 93 -9.87 -1.61 0.75
CA ASP A 93 -9.68 -2.05 2.13
C ASP A 93 -8.21 -2.09 2.57
N VAL A 94 -7.25 -2.14 1.64
CA VAL A 94 -5.82 -2.32 1.96
C VAL A 94 -5.00 -1.07 1.75
N LEU A 95 -5.19 -0.34 0.65
CA LEU A 95 -4.35 0.80 0.33
C LEU A 95 -4.59 1.98 1.29
N PRO A 96 -3.54 2.70 1.72
CA PRO A 96 -3.70 3.93 2.47
C PRO A 96 -4.34 5.01 1.59
N LYS A 97 -5.39 5.67 2.10
CA LYS A 97 -6.13 6.71 1.34
C LYS A 97 -5.80 8.14 1.80
N SER A 98 -5.28 8.29 3.02
CA SER A 98 -4.94 9.59 3.59
C SER A 98 -3.46 9.96 3.37
N LEU A 99 -3.18 11.27 3.24
CA LEU A 99 -1.80 11.75 3.07
C LEU A 99 -0.90 11.39 4.26
N SER A 100 -1.43 11.36 5.48
CA SER A 100 -0.67 11.01 6.69
C SER A 100 -0.22 9.55 6.65
N GLU A 101 -1.10 8.63 6.25
CA GLU A 101 -0.76 7.22 6.11
C GLU A 101 0.23 6.97 4.97
N ILE A 102 0.07 7.68 3.85
CA ILE A 102 0.97 7.56 2.70
C ILE A 102 2.36 8.12 3.06
N ARG A 103 2.44 9.23 3.78
CA ARG A 103 3.72 9.75 4.30
C ARG A 103 4.38 8.79 5.29
N ARG A 104 3.60 8.15 6.16
CA ARG A 104 4.09 7.10 7.07
C ARG A 104 4.68 5.93 6.26
N LEU A 105 3.94 5.43 5.27
CA LEU A 105 4.37 4.36 4.37
C LEU A 105 5.67 4.74 3.63
N ALA A 106 5.73 5.93 3.03
CA ALA A 106 6.91 6.42 2.31
C ALA A 106 8.16 6.50 3.21
N ALA A 107 8.00 6.96 4.46
CA ALA A 107 9.07 6.99 5.43
C ALA A 107 9.56 5.59 5.83
N GLU A 108 8.63 4.62 5.97
CA GLU A 108 8.96 3.22 6.25
C GLU A 108 9.69 2.56 5.07
N LEU A 109 9.21 2.76 3.84
CA LEU A 109 9.85 2.29 2.61
C LEU A 109 11.25 2.85 2.43
N THR A 110 11.46 4.14 2.74
CA THR A 110 12.79 4.77 2.67
C THR A 110 13.79 4.11 3.64
N ARG A 111 13.32 3.71 4.82
CA ARG A 111 14.14 2.98 5.82
C ARG A 111 14.29 1.50 5.49
N HIS A 112 13.47 0.97 4.59
CA HIS A 112 13.47 -0.44 4.22
C HIS A 112 14.72 -0.77 3.39
N GLN A 113 15.57 -1.65 3.92
CA GLN A 113 16.84 -2.04 3.29
C GLN A 113 16.74 -3.33 2.48
N ARG A 114 15.73 -4.15 2.74
CA ARG A 114 15.52 -5.42 2.04
C ARG A 114 14.67 -5.19 0.79
N PRO A 115 14.71 -6.10 -0.19
CA PRO A 115 13.73 -6.12 -1.26
C PRO A 115 12.32 -6.26 -0.70
N LEU A 116 11.34 -5.65 -1.35
CA LEU A 116 9.95 -5.76 -0.99
C LEU A 116 9.46 -7.19 -1.22
N SER A 117 8.53 -7.63 -0.38
CA SER A 117 7.74 -8.82 -0.73
C SER A 117 6.92 -8.50 -1.98
N TRP A 118 6.61 -9.52 -2.77
CA TRP A 118 5.75 -9.35 -3.96
C TRP A 118 4.45 -8.62 -3.65
N GLN A 119 3.82 -8.94 -2.51
CA GLN A 119 2.58 -8.30 -2.04
C GLN A 119 2.77 -6.81 -1.72
N ASP A 120 3.86 -6.47 -1.04
CA ASP A 120 4.15 -5.08 -0.68
C ASP A 120 4.57 -4.27 -1.90
N PHE A 121 5.27 -4.89 -2.87
CA PHE A 121 5.59 -4.27 -4.15
C PHE A 121 4.32 -3.90 -4.92
N GLU A 122 3.42 -4.88 -5.12
CA GLU A 122 2.12 -4.67 -5.77
C GLU A 122 1.34 -3.51 -5.12
N ARG A 123 1.21 -3.52 -3.79
CA ARG A 123 0.49 -2.46 -3.06
C ARG A 123 1.18 -1.12 -3.13
N THR A 124 2.52 -1.09 -3.19
CA THR A 124 3.30 0.15 -3.33
C THR A 124 3.08 0.76 -4.70
N VAL A 125 3.06 -0.05 -5.76
CA VAL A 125 2.72 0.39 -7.12
C VAL A 125 1.29 0.92 -7.17
N LEU A 126 0.30 0.21 -6.62
CA LEU A 126 -1.09 0.67 -6.61
C LEU A 126 -1.28 1.94 -5.77
N THR A 127 -0.55 2.08 -4.66
CA THR A 127 -0.56 3.32 -3.86
C THR A 127 0.05 4.47 -4.65
N LEU A 128 1.12 4.23 -5.42
CA LEU A 128 1.69 5.22 -6.32
C LEU A 128 0.68 5.66 -7.39
N VAL A 129 -0.04 4.71 -8.02
CA VAL A 129 -1.13 5.02 -8.96
C VAL A 129 -2.20 5.90 -8.31
N TYR A 130 -2.69 5.53 -7.12
CA TYR A 130 -3.67 6.33 -6.37
C TYR A 130 -3.16 7.74 -6.08
N THR A 131 -1.91 7.89 -5.63
CA THR A 131 -1.34 9.22 -5.35
C THR A 131 -1.23 10.08 -6.60
N ALA A 132 -0.83 9.50 -7.74
CA ALA A 132 -0.73 10.20 -9.01
C ALA A 132 -2.11 10.69 -9.48
N GLN A 133 -3.14 9.84 -9.38
CA GLN A 133 -4.52 10.21 -9.70
C GLN A 133 -5.06 11.29 -8.75
N THR A 134 -4.73 11.20 -7.46
CA THR A 134 -5.11 12.21 -6.46
C THR A 134 -4.49 13.57 -6.78
N ILE A 135 -3.20 13.61 -7.11
CA ILE A 135 -2.48 14.84 -7.51
C ILE A 135 -3.16 15.52 -8.70
N ALA A 136 -3.59 14.72 -9.69
CA ALA A 136 -4.27 15.24 -10.88
C ALA A 136 -5.64 15.88 -10.57
N ARG A 137 -6.34 15.40 -9.53
CA ARG A 137 -7.66 15.93 -9.11
C ARG A 137 -7.57 17.12 -8.16
N LEU A 138 -6.48 17.26 -7.40
CA LEU A 138 -6.33 18.34 -6.43
C LEU A 138 -6.25 19.71 -7.11
N SER A 139 -7.01 20.68 -6.61
CA SER A 139 -6.97 22.09 -7.04
C SER A 139 -6.05 22.94 -6.16
N ASN A 140 -5.95 22.64 -4.85
CA ASN A 140 -5.11 23.36 -3.90
C ASN A 140 -3.63 23.08 -4.13
N ARG A 141 -2.83 24.14 -4.36
CA ARG A 141 -1.40 24.04 -4.64
C ARG A 141 -0.59 23.42 -3.50
N HIS A 142 -0.82 23.84 -2.27
CA HIS A 142 -0.06 23.35 -1.11
C HIS A 142 -0.32 21.87 -0.87
N GLN A 143 -1.59 21.43 -0.98
CA GLN A 143 -1.91 20.01 -0.92
C GLN A 143 -1.25 19.25 -2.08
N ARG A 144 -1.33 19.76 -3.31
CA ARG A 144 -0.70 19.12 -4.47
C ARG A 144 0.80 18.92 -4.28
N GLU A 145 1.52 19.92 -3.78
CA GLU A 145 2.96 19.84 -3.45
C GLU A 145 3.21 18.75 -2.40
N ALA A 146 2.43 18.76 -1.30
CA ALA A 146 2.55 17.78 -0.23
C ALA A 146 2.31 16.32 -0.68
N TRP A 147 1.36 16.11 -1.59
CA TRP A 147 1.08 14.81 -2.21
C TRP A 147 2.16 14.43 -3.23
N THR A 148 2.70 15.39 -3.99
CA THR A 148 3.79 15.17 -4.95
C THR A 148 5.05 14.68 -4.24
N ASP A 149 5.41 15.29 -3.10
CA ASP A 149 6.55 14.86 -2.29
C ASP A 149 6.42 13.39 -1.84
N ALA A 150 5.20 12.98 -1.47
CA ALA A 150 4.93 11.61 -1.08
C ALA A 150 5.00 10.64 -2.28
N ALA A 151 4.43 11.03 -3.44
CA ALA A 151 4.49 10.25 -4.66
C ALA A 151 5.94 10.04 -5.15
N VAL A 152 6.80 11.06 -5.07
CA VAL A 152 8.22 10.94 -5.41
C VAL A 152 8.94 9.94 -4.50
N GLN A 153 8.62 9.91 -3.20
CA GLN A 153 9.21 8.93 -2.28
C GLN A 153 8.74 7.51 -2.57
N LEU A 154 7.45 7.32 -2.90
CA LEU A 154 6.93 6.01 -3.33
C LEU A 154 7.60 5.55 -4.63
N PHE A 155 7.72 6.43 -5.62
CA PHE A 155 8.40 6.13 -6.88
C PHE A 155 9.85 5.69 -6.65
N ARG A 156 10.60 6.42 -5.82
CA ARG A 156 11.99 6.05 -5.47
C ARG A 156 12.07 4.69 -4.78
N ALA A 157 11.09 4.34 -3.95
CA ALA A 157 11.04 3.02 -3.31
C ALA A 157 10.83 1.90 -4.34
N VAL A 158 9.88 2.08 -5.28
CA VAL A 158 9.65 1.14 -6.39
C VAL A 158 10.89 1.03 -7.29
N GLU A 159 11.46 2.16 -7.69
CA GLU A 159 12.65 2.22 -8.53
C GLU A 159 13.85 1.50 -7.87
N LYS A 160 14.04 1.70 -6.56
CA LYS A 160 15.08 1.01 -5.79
C LYS A 160 14.90 -0.51 -5.81
N ASP A 161 13.66 -0.98 -5.67
CA ASP A 161 13.35 -2.41 -5.62
C ASP A 161 13.55 -3.11 -6.97
N LEU A 162 13.37 -2.37 -8.07
CA LEU A 162 13.59 -2.86 -9.44
C LEU A 162 15.06 -2.91 -9.86
N LYS A 163 15.97 -2.26 -9.13
CA LYS A 163 17.40 -2.25 -9.50
C LYS A 163 18.00 -3.63 -9.22
N PRO A 164 18.76 -4.21 -10.17
CA PRO A 164 19.48 -5.45 -9.92
C PRO A 164 20.47 -5.23 -8.76
N THR A 165 20.50 -6.16 -7.81
CA THR A 165 21.43 -6.17 -6.67
C THR A 165 22.83 -6.54 -7.13
#